data_AF-A0A0T6ANK7-F1
#
_entry.id   AF-A0A0T6ANK7-F1
#
_cell.length_a   1.000
_cell.length_b   1.000
_cell.length_c   1.000
_cell.angle_alpha   90.00
_cell.angle_beta   90.00
_cell.angle_gamma   90.00
#
_symmetry.space_group_name_H-M   'P 1'
#
loop_
_entity.id
_entity.type
_entity.pdbx_description
1 polymer ?
#
loop_
_entity_poly.entity_id
_entity_poly.type
_entity_poly.pdbx_seq_one_letter_code
_entity_poly.pdbx_strand_id
1 'polypeptide(L)'
;MNRTVGLRPALLVQGVYACIVGLLLLFPSLGSQVFAYPLKDPAVVSGWGSSLLGVGILALVAASDVQRYGGMAWAFVVGLLISAFDLLYFFITRTYTARNVIVPIIINALLIAWIWSVRPKR
;
A
#
# COMPACT_ATOMS: atom_id res chain seq x y z
N MET A 1 17.34 22.34 -4.42
CA MET A 1 17.32 21.11 -3.60
C MET A 1 16.54 20.05 -4.37
N ASN A 2 17.19 18.95 -4.75
CA ASN A 2 16.70 17.98 -5.72
C ASN A 2 15.55 17.15 -5.12
N ARG A 3 14.28 17.61 -5.25
CA ARG A 3 13.09 17.00 -4.60
C ARG A 3 12.93 15.51 -4.93
N THR A 4 13.51 15.05 -6.04
CA THR A 4 13.52 13.66 -6.48
C THR A 4 14.34 12.71 -5.59
N VAL A 5 15.29 13.21 -4.79
CA VAL A 5 16.13 12.37 -3.91
C VAL A 5 15.28 11.62 -2.87
N GLY A 6 14.19 12.23 -2.41
CA GLY A 6 13.27 11.61 -1.44
C GLY A 6 12.20 10.70 -2.06
N LEU A 7 11.96 10.78 -3.37
CA LEU A 7 10.86 10.04 -4.01
C LEU A 7 11.22 8.57 -4.24
N ARG A 8 12.47 8.28 -4.67
CA ARG A 8 12.94 6.90 -4.85
C ARG A 8 12.75 6.04 -3.58
N PRO A 9 13.26 6.43 -2.40
CA PRO A 9 13.07 5.62 -1.19
C PRO A 9 11.59 5.50 -0.79
N ALA A 10 10.79 6.55 -0.97
CA ALA A 10 9.36 6.49 -0.66
C ALA A 10 8.62 5.44 -1.52
N LEU A 11 8.88 5.42 -2.83
CA LEU A 11 8.30 4.43 -3.75
C LEU A 11 8.84 3.02 -3.50
N LEU A 12 10.11 2.87 -3.12
CA LEU A 12 10.67 1.56 -2.71
C LEU A 12 9.94 1.01 -1.49
N VAL A 13 9.82 1.81 -0.42
CA VAL A 13 9.15 1.38 0.81
C VAL A 13 7.69 1.02 0.52
N GLN A 14 6.98 1.86 -0.25
CA GLN A 14 5.62 1.54 -0.66
C GLN A 14 5.54 0.24 -1.46
N GLY A 15 6.42 0.06 -2.45
CA GLY A 15 6.43 -1.11 -3.31
C GLY A 15 6.68 -2.40 -2.52
N VAL A 16 7.68 -2.39 -1.64
CA VAL A 16 7.97 -3.52 -0.75
C VAL A 16 6.80 -3.80 0.19
N TYR A 17 6.24 -2.77 0.83
CA TYR A 17 5.09 -2.92 1.71
C TYR A 17 3.88 -3.54 0.98
N ALA A 18 3.52 -3.00 -0.19
CA ALA A 18 2.41 -3.50 -1.00
C ALA A 18 2.65 -4.93 -1.48
N CYS A 19 3.89 -5.29 -1.85
CA CYS A 19 4.23 -6.66 -2.20
C CYS A 19 4.12 -7.62 -1.00
N ILE A 20 4.60 -7.23 0.18
CA ILE A 20 4.50 -8.06 1.39
C ILE A 20 3.03 -8.28 1.75
N VAL A 21 2.25 -7.21 1.84
CA VAL A 21 0.81 -7.32 2.14
C VAL A 21 0.10 -8.11 1.04
N GLY A 22 0.41 -7.85 -0.22
CA GLY A 22 -0.13 -8.56 -1.36
C GLY A 22 0.14 -10.06 -1.31
N LEU A 23 1.36 -10.48 -0.97
CA LEU A 23 1.71 -11.89 -0.76
C LEU A 23 0.94 -12.51 0.41
N LEU A 24 0.83 -11.80 1.53
CA LEU A 24 0.08 -12.29 2.70
C LEU A 24 -1.41 -12.50 2.39
N LEU A 25 -2.00 -11.64 1.56
CA LEU A 25 -3.39 -11.78 1.14
C LEU A 25 -3.58 -12.80 0.00
N LEU A 26 -2.60 -12.92 -0.91
CA LEU A 26 -2.61 -13.91 -1.99
C LEU A 26 -2.59 -15.34 -1.45
N PHE A 27 -1.95 -15.55 -0.29
CA PHE A 27 -1.90 -16.82 0.41
C PHE A 27 -2.65 -16.72 1.75
N PRO A 28 -3.99 -16.89 1.75
CA PRO A 28 -4.85 -16.78 2.94
C PRO A 28 -4.35 -17.49 4.20
N SER A 29 -3.70 -18.65 4.04
CA SER A 29 -3.13 -19.43 5.14
C SER A 29 -1.97 -18.71 5.86
N LEU A 30 -1.17 -17.92 5.14
CA LEU A 30 -0.12 -17.07 5.70
C LEU A 30 -0.74 -15.81 6.31
N GLY A 31 -1.66 -15.17 5.58
CA GLY A 31 -2.36 -13.98 6.04
C GLY A 31 -3.11 -14.19 7.35
N SER A 32 -3.82 -15.30 7.52
CA SER A 32 -4.56 -15.60 8.75
C SER A 32 -3.65 -15.78 9.97
N GLN A 33 -2.41 -16.26 9.77
CA GLN A 33 -1.44 -16.40 10.86
C GLN A 33 -0.88 -15.03 11.29
N VAL A 34 -0.50 -14.21 10.32
CA VAL A 34 0.09 -12.88 10.58
C VAL A 34 -0.94 -11.90 11.13
N PHE A 35 -2.14 -11.86 10.53
CA PHE A 35 -3.21 -10.98 10.96
C PHE A 35 -4.04 -11.55 12.11
N ALA A 36 -3.82 -12.81 12.50
CA ALA A 36 -4.57 -13.52 13.54
C ALA A 36 -6.10 -13.35 13.39
N TYR A 37 -6.59 -13.38 12.14
CA TYR A 37 -7.97 -13.07 11.79
C TYR A 37 -8.52 -14.10 10.78
N PRO A 38 -9.67 -14.73 11.05
CA PRO A 38 -10.28 -15.69 10.13
C PRO A 38 -10.83 -14.97 8.90
N LEU A 39 -10.36 -15.37 7.72
CA LEU A 39 -10.78 -14.77 6.46
C LEU A 39 -12.17 -15.29 6.08
N LYS A 40 -13.13 -14.37 5.87
CA LYS A 40 -14.52 -14.71 5.52
C LYS A 40 -14.65 -15.25 4.09
N ASP A 41 -13.90 -14.69 3.15
CA ASP A 41 -13.87 -15.10 1.74
C ASP A 41 -12.42 -15.12 1.23
N PRO A 42 -11.76 -16.29 1.22
CA PRO A 42 -10.38 -16.42 0.79
C PRO A 42 -10.14 -16.05 -0.68
N ALA A 43 -11.14 -16.24 -1.56
CA ALA A 43 -10.99 -15.98 -2.98
C ALA A 43 -10.97 -14.46 -3.26
N VAL A 44 -11.89 -13.71 -2.64
CA VAL A 44 -11.90 -12.25 -2.70
C VAL A 44 -10.62 -11.66 -2.12
N VAL A 45 -10.17 -12.17 -0.98
CA VAL A 45 -8.92 -11.71 -0.33
C VAL A 45 -7.70 -11.97 -1.23
N SER A 46 -7.65 -13.13 -1.90
CA SER A 46 -6.56 -13.44 -2.82
C SER A 46 -6.53 -12.52 -4.04
N GLY A 47 -7.71 -12.14 -4.57
CA GLY A 47 -7.83 -11.14 -5.64
C GLY A 47 -7.33 -9.74 -5.25
N TRP A 48 -7.58 -9.33 -4.00
CA TRP A 48 -6.97 -8.14 -3.42
C TRP A 48 -5.45 -8.28 -3.30
N GLY A 49 -4.96 -9.46 -2.89
CA GLY A 49 -3.54 -9.78 -2.84
C GLY A 49 -2.83 -9.62 -4.18
N SER A 50 -3.39 -10.16 -5.26
CA SER A 50 -2.85 -9.99 -6.61
C SER A 50 -2.84 -8.53 -7.07
N SER A 51 -3.89 -7.77 -6.72
CA SER A 51 -3.98 -6.35 -7.06
C SER A 51 -2.90 -5.53 -6.34
N LEU A 52 -2.67 -5.80 -5.05
CA LEU A 52 -1.61 -5.16 -4.27
C LEU A 52 -0.21 -5.53 -4.78
N LEU A 53 -0.01 -6.78 -5.23
CA LEU A 53 1.24 -7.17 -5.88
C LEU A 53 1.49 -6.37 -7.16
N GLY A 54 0.47 -6.22 -8.00
CA GLY A 54 0.56 -5.37 -9.20
C GLY A 54 0.95 -3.94 -8.86
N VAL A 55 0.28 -3.32 -7.88
CA VAL A 55 0.61 -1.96 -7.41
C VAL A 55 2.03 -1.90 -6.84
N GLY A 56 2.45 -2.90 -6.07
CA GLY A 56 3.78 -2.98 -5.48
C GLY A 56 4.87 -3.06 -6.55
N ILE A 57 4.70 -3.91 -7.55
CA ILE A 57 5.61 -4.03 -8.71
C ILE A 57 5.68 -2.70 -9.48
N LEU A 58 4.54 -2.07 -9.74
CA LEU A 58 4.52 -0.77 -10.42
C LEU A 58 5.26 0.31 -9.62
N ALA A 59 5.14 0.31 -8.29
CA ALA A 59 5.89 1.23 -7.43
C ALA A 59 7.40 0.95 -7.47
N LEU A 60 7.82 -0.32 -7.49
CA LEU A 60 9.22 -0.69 -7.64
C LEU A 60 9.80 -0.30 -9.01
N VAL A 61 9.02 -0.46 -10.09
CA VAL A 61 9.39 0.02 -11.43
C VAL A 61 9.52 1.53 -11.43
N ALA A 62 8.55 2.26 -10.88
CA ALA A 62 8.61 3.72 -10.76
C ALA A 62 9.82 4.18 -9.92
N ALA A 63 10.22 3.40 -8.91
CA ALA A 63 11.39 3.68 -8.09
C ALA A 63 12.74 3.42 -8.82
N SER A 64 12.76 2.51 -9.79
CA SER A 64 13.96 2.23 -10.60
C SER A 64 14.35 3.40 -11.51
N ASP A 65 13.35 4.15 -11.99
CA ASP A 65 13.54 5.32 -12.85
C ASP A 65 12.56 6.45 -12.48
N VAL A 66 12.90 7.16 -11.41
CA VAL A 66 12.11 8.28 -10.90
C VAL A 66 12.10 9.46 -11.88
N GLN A 67 13.11 9.58 -12.74
CA GLN A 67 13.16 10.67 -13.72
C GLN A 67 12.06 10.48 -14.77
N ARG A 68 11.86 9.25 -15.23
CA ARG A 68 10.82 8.90 -16.20
C ARG A 68 9.43 8.79 -15.57
N TYR A 69 9.32 8.16 -14.40
CA TYR A 69 8.02 7.79 -13.81
C TYR A 69 7.58 8.67 -12.63
N GLY A 70 8.41 9.58 -12.14
CA GLY A 70 8.13 10.38 -10.95
C GLY A 70 6.88 11.25 -11.05
N GLY A 71 6.46 11.62 -12.27
CA GLY A 71 5.19 12.32 -12.51
C GLY A 71 3.94 11.53 -12.14
N MET A 72 4.05 10.21 -11.96
CA MET A 72 2.95 9.32 -11.54
C MET A 72 2.86 9.15 -10.02
N ALA A 73 3.74 9.79 -9.24
CA ALA A 73 3.77 9.70 -7.77
C ALA A 73 2.41 9.97 -7.10
N TRP A 74 1.55 10.79 -7.71
CA TRP A 74 0.21 11.08 -7.20
C TRP A 74 -0.71 9.85 -7.26
N ALA A 75 -0.58 8.97 -8.25
CA ALA A 75 -1.41 7.78 -8.39
C ALA A 75 -1.18 6.80 -7.24
N PHE A 76 0.07 6.70 -6.79
CA PHE A 76 0.44 5.93 -5.62
C PHE A 76 -0.15 6.49 -4.32
N VAL A 77 -0.23 7.82 -4.20
CA VAL A 77 -0.92 8.49 -3.07
C VAL A 77 -2.42 8.18 -3.11
N VAL A 78 -3.05 8.25 -4.28
CA VAL A 78 -4.48 7.89 -4.44
C VAL A 78 -4.72 6.44 -4.06
N GLY A 79 -3.86 5.50 -4.48
CA GLY A 79 -3.96 4.10 -4.08
C GLY A 79 -3.88 3.90 -2.56
N LEU A 80 -2.97 4.60 -1.88
CA LEU A 80 -2.86 4.56 -0.42
C LEU A 80 -4.08 5.17 0.28
N LEU A 81 -4.67 6.23 -0.28
CA LEU A 81 -5.91 6.83 0.24
C LEU A 81 -7.07 5.85 0.11
N ILE A 82 -7.24 5.23 -1.06
CA ILE A 82 -8.27 4.21 -1.28
C ILE A 82 -8.11 3.07 -0.27
N SER A 83 -6.89 2.57 -0.08
CA SER A 83 -6.60 1.53 0.92
C SER A 83 -6.93 1.98 2.35
N ALA A 84 -6.62 3.23 2.72
CA ALA A 84 -6.98 3.76 4.03
C ALA A 84 -8.50 3.87 4.23
N PHE A 85 -9.23 4.32 3.20
CA PHE A 85 -10.70 4.37 3.23
C PHE A 85 -11.33 2.99 3.35
N ASP A 86 -10.80 2.00 2.63
CA ASP A 86 -11.26 0.61 2.70
C ASP A 86 -11.09 0.04 4.12
N LEU A 87 -9.92 0.24 4.72
CA LEU A 87 -9.65 -0.16 6.11
C LEU A 87 -10.60 0.52 7.11
N LEU A 88 -10.87 1.82 6.94
CA LEU A 88 -11.81 2.56 7.78
C LEU A 88 -13.24 2.07 7.61
N TYR A 89 -13.67 1.81 6.37
CA TYR A 89 -15.00 1.27 6.08
C TYR A 89 -15.20 -0.09 6.77
N PHE A 90 -14.25 -1.01 6.62
CA PHE A 90 -14.33 -2.33 7.26
C PHE A 90 -14.19 -2.29 8.78
N PHE A 91 -13.50 -1.27 9.33
CA PHE A 91 -13.50 -0.99 10.76
C PHE A 91 -14.87 -0.55 11.27
N ILE A 92 -15.49 0.45 10.61
CA ILE A 92 -16.78 1.03 11.01
C ILE A 92 -17.91 -0.01 10.91
N THR A 93 -17.86 -0.87 9.89
CA THR A 93 -18.80 -2.00 9.73
C THR A 93 -18.50 -3.18 10.65
N ARG A 94 -17.54 -3.05 11.59
CA ARG A 94 -17.12 -4.06 12.57
C ARG A 94 -16.63 -5.37 11.96
N THR A 95 -16.20 -5.33 10.71
CA THR A 95 -15.55 -6.47 10.07
C THR A 95 -14.10 -6.55 10.54
N TYR A 96 -13.38 -5.44 10.62
CA TYR A 96 -12.02 -5.41 11.15
C TYR A 96 -11.94 -4.93 12.60
N THR A 97 -10.92 -5.42 13.30
CA THR A 97 -10.59 -4.97 14.66
C THR A 97 -9.57 -3.82 14.60
N ALA A 98 -9.41 -3.12 15.72
CA ALA A 98 -8.38 -2.08 15.85
C ALA A 98 -6.96 -2.62 15.54
N ARG A 99 -6.67 -3.87 15.90
CA ARG A 99 -5.40 -4.54 15.61
C ARG A 99 -5.11 -4.62 14.11
N ASN A 100 -6.15 -4.83 13.29
CA ASN A 100 -6.01 -5.01 11.85
C ASN A 100 -5.88 -3.68 11.11
N VAL A 101 -6.28 -2.56 11.73
CA VAL A 101 -6.52 -1.29 11.03
C VAL A 101 -5.53 -0.20 11.44
N ILE A 102 -5.19 -0.10 12.72
CA ILE A 102 -4.36 1.01 13.23
C ILE A 102 -3.00 1.05 12.53
N VAL A 103 -2.27 -0.08 12.52
CA VAL A 103 -0.91 -0.12 11.95
C VAL A 103 -0.92 0.17 10.44
N PRO A 104 -1.77 -0.49 9.61
CA PRO A 104 -1.86 -0.17 8.19
C PRO A 104 -2.26 1.28 7.89
N ILE A 105 -3.19 1.87 8.65
CA ILE A 105 -3.57 3.28 8.48
C ILE A 105 -2.38 4.21 8.74
N ILE A 106 -1.61 3.98 9.82
CA ILE A 106 -0.44 4.79 10.14
C ILE A 106 0.59 4.70 9.02
N ILE A 107 0.88 3.49 8.52
CA ILE A 107 1.81 3.28 7.41
C ILE A 107 1.33 4.02 6.16
N ASN A 108 0.05 3.88 5.79
CA ASN A 108 -0.52 4.57 4.64
C ASN A 108 -0.42 6.09 4.79
N ALA A 109 -0.74 6.64 5.96
CA ALA A 109 -0.67 8.09 6.22
C ALA A 109 0.77 8.62 6.11
N LEU A 110 1.75 7.91 6.67
CA LEU A 110 3.17 8.28 6.59
C LEU A 110 3.67 8.23 5.14
N LEU A 111 3.33 7.19 4.38
CA LEU A 111 3.70 7.07 2.97
C LEU A 111 3.03 8.14 2.11
N ILE A 112 1.75 8.42 2.34
CA ILE A 112 1.02 9.51 1.67
C ILE A 112 1.75 10.83 1.91
N ALA A 113 2.01 11.18 3.18
CA ALA A 113 2.68 12.42 3.53
C ALA A 113 4.08 12.51 2.90
N TRP A 114 4.85 11.42 2.96
CA TRP A 114 6.20 11.37 2.40
C TRP A 114 6.17 11.55 0.87
N ILE A 115 5.46 10.69 0.14
CA ILE A 115 5.37 10.76 -1.33
C ILE A 115 4.83 12.12 -1.76
N TRP A 116 3.78 12.62 -1.10
CA TRP A 116 3.18 13.91 -1.42
C TRP A 116 4.16 15.07 -1.23
N SER A 117 5.00 15.03 -0.19
CA SER A 117 5.97 16.08 0.11
C SER A 117 7.13 16.15 -0.90
N VAL A 118 7.55 15.00 -1.44
CA VAL A 118 8.74 14.87 -2.31
C VAL A 118 8.39 14.73 -3.79
N ARG A 119 7.11 14.54 -4.15
CA ARG A 119 6.72 14.38 -5.54
C ARG A 119 7.10 15.59 -6.40
N PRO A 120 7.39 15.39 -7.69
CA PRO A 120 7.45 16.47 -8.66
C PRO A 120 6.15 17.27 -8.63
N LYS A 121 6.26 18.54 -8.26
CA LYS A 121 5.20 19.52 -8.50
C LYS A 121 5.48 20.03 -9.91
N ARG A 122 4.60 19.72 -10.86
CA ARG A 122 4.63 20.38 -12.17
C ARG A 122 4.53 21.89 -11.96
#